data_AF-A0A7J4FX98-F1
#
_entry.id   AF-A0A7J4FX98-F1
#
_cell.length_a   1.000
_cell.length_b   1.000
_cell.length_c   1.000
_cell.angle_alpha   90.00
_cell.angle_beta   90.00
_cell.angle_gamma   90.00
#
_symmetry.space_group_name_H-M   'P 1'
#
loop_
_entity.id
_entity.type
_entity.pdbx_description
1 polymer ?
#
loop_
_entity_poly.entity_id
_entity_poly.type
_entity_poly.pdbx_seq_one_letter_code
_entity_poly.pdbx_strand_id
1 'polypeptide(L)'
;MLKDIEKKAKKLAPITPEEANFLLNLEWDESRSVMELAREQADRLFGKILYFHYTGNNYPALSLTGEKCELMCKHCKAELLKRLIPIQNNEELIKVCINLEKNGAIGCLLTGGCDINA
;
A
#
# COMPACT_ATOMS: atom_id res chain seq x y z
N MET A 1 -10.76 -27.78 8.52
CA MET A 1 -10.00 -26.56 8.17
C MET A 1 -10.92 -25.43 7.70
N LEU A 2 -11.57 -25.49 6.52
CA LEU A 2 -12.42 -24.38 6.05
C LEU A 2 -13.49 -23.95 7.09
N LYS A 3 -14.27 -24.90 7.60
CA LYS A 3 -15.28 -24.65 8.67
C LYS A 3 -14.68 -24.05 9.95
N ASP A 4 -13.42 -24.33 10.26
CA ASP A 4 -12.75 -23.82 11.46
C ASP A 4 -12.30 -22.38 11.23
N ILE A 5 -11.79 -22.09 10.03
CA ILE A 5 -11.50 -20.74 9.55
C ILE A 5 -12.77 -19.89 9.56
N GLU A 6 -13.90 -20.41 9.08
CA GLU A 6 -15.18 -19.68 9.10
C GLU A 6 -15.62 -19.33 10.52
N LYS A 7 -15.48 -20.26 11.47
CA LYS A 7 -15.78 -20.02 12.89
C LYS A 7 -14.86 -18.96 13.50
N LYS A 8 -13.57 -18.94 13.12
CA LYS A 8 -12.60 -17.93 13.55
C LYS A 8 -12.95 -16.55 12.97
N ALA A 9 -13.25 -16.49 11.67
CA ALA A 9 -13.61 -15.26 10.98
C ALA A 9 -14.84 -14.57 11.59
N LYS A 10 -15.90 -15.33 11.92
CA LYS A 10 -17.10 -14.78 12.60
C LYS A 10 -16.81 -14.15 13.96
N LYS A 11 -15.73 -14.59 14.62
CA LYS A 11 -15.23 -14.07 15.90
C LYS A 11 -14.11 -13.02 15.73
N LEU A 12 -13.77 -12.66 14.49
CA LEU A 12 -12.62 -11.82 14.15
C LEU A 12 -11.30 -12.34 14.73
N ALA A 13 -11.21 -13.67 14.90
CA ALA A 13 -10.00 -14.31 15.37
C ALA A 13 -9.01 -14.49 14.21
N PRO A 14 -7.70 -14.33 14.45
CA PRO A 14 -6.69 -14.50 13.42
C PRO A 14 -6.63 -15.96 12.93
N ILE A 15 -6.24 -16.13 11.67
CA ILE A 15 -5.89 -17.43 11.09
C ILE A 15 -4.38 -17.68 11.21
N THR A 16 -3.96 -18.95 11.18
CA THR A 16 -2.55 -19.32 11.16
C THR A 16 -1.96 -19.23 9.75
N PRO A 17 -0.62 -19.21 9.59
CA PRO A 17 0.01 -19.30 8.27
C PRO A 17 -0.36 -20.57 7.48
N GLU A 18 -0.56 -21.71 8.17
CA GLU A 18 -1.02 -22.97 7.56
C GLU A 18 -2.44 -22.83 6.99
N GLU A 19 -3.35 -22.23 7.77
CA GLU A 19 -4.71 -21.94 7.34
C GLU A 19 -4.74 -20.95 6.17
N ALA A 20 -3.88 -19.92 6.19
CA ALA A 20 -3.74 -18.98 5.07
C ALA A 20 -3.24 -19.68 3.80
N ASN A 21 -2.22 -20.55 3.93
CA ASN A 21 -1.72 -21.32 2.80
C ASN A 21 -2.80 -22.25 2.23
N PHE A 22 -3.60 -22.88 3.08
CA PHE A 22 -4.75 -23.66 2.63
C PHE A 22 -5.73 -22.83 1.80
N LEU A 23 -6.11 -21.64 2.27
CA LEU A 23 -7.03 -20.75 1.54
C LEU A 23 -6.48 -20.32 0.18
N LEU A 24 -5.17 -20.05 0.09
CA LEU A 24 -4.51 -19.66 -1.17
C LEU A 24 -4.48 -20.77 -2.22
N ASN A 25 -4.64 -22.03 -1.80
CA ASN A 25 -4.61 -23.22 -2.67
C ASN A 25 -6.00 -23.84 -2.89
N LEU A 26 -7.09 -23.13 -2.55
CA LEU A 26 -8.45 -23.58 -2.84
C LEU A 26 -8.76 -23.53 -4.34
N GLU A 27 -9.54 -24.50 -4.80
CA GLU A 27 -10.14 -24.44 -6.13
C GLU A 27 -11.15 -23.28 -6.22
N TRP A 28 -11.35 -22.77 -7.44
CA TRP A 28 -12.18 -21.58 -7.66
C TRP A 28 -13.60 -21.72 -7.09
N ASP A 29 -14.24 -22.88 -7.29
CA ASP A 29 -15.60 -23.14 -6.82
C ASP A 29 -15.70 -23.15 -5.29
N GLU A 30 -14.65 -23.61 -4.62
CA GLU A 30 -14.58 -23.63 -3.15
C GLU A 30 -14.29 -22.24 -2.58
N SER A 31 -13.53 -21.41 -3.33
CA SER A 31 -13.14 -20.05 -2.94
C SER A 31 -14.32 -19.08 -2.84
N ARG A 32 -15.43 -19.35 -3.54
CA ARG A 32 -16.63 -18.49 -3.53
C ARG A 32 -17.16 -18.28 -2.11
N SER A 33 -17.31 -19.37 -1.35
CA SER A 33 -17.81 -19.32 0.03
C SER A 33 -16.93 -18.46 0.94
N VAL A 34 -15.60 -18.50 0.72
CA VAL A 34 -14.61 -17.70 1.46
C VAL A 34 -14.75 -16.23 1.10
N MET A 35 -14.90 -15.90 -0.18
CA MET A 35 -15.08 -14.51 -0.64
C MET A 35 -16.38 -13.91 -0.10
N GLU A 36 -17.47 -14.68 -0.08
CA GLU A 36 -18.75 -14.27 0.51
C GLU A 36 -18.61 -13.97 2.00
N LEU A 37 -17.95 -14.86 2.75
CA LEU A 37 -17.68 -14.63 4.17
C LEU A 37 -16.77 -13.41 4.40
N ALA A 38 -15.72 -13.24 3.59
CA ALA A 38 -14.82 -12.09 3.68
C ALA A 38 -15.59 -10.79 3.44
N ARG A 39 -16.52 -10.78 2.47
CA ARG A 39 -17.40 -9.64 2.21
C ARG A 39 -18.34 -9.37 3.37
N GLU A 40 -18.95 -10.40 3.96
CA GLU A 40 -19.81 -10.27 5.14
C GLU A 40 -19.05 -9.65 6.32
N GLN A 41 -17.83 -10.11 6.60
CA GLN A 41 -17.01 -9.54 7.68
C GLN A 41 -16.59 -8.09 7.37
N ALA A 42 -16.21 -7.78 6.13
CA ALA A 42 -15.85 -6.43 5.72
C ALA A 42 -17.04 -5.47 5.88
N ASP A 43 -18.23 -5.88 5.42
CA ASP A 43 -19.46 -5.09 5.54
C ASP A 43 -19.85 -4.88 7.02
N ARG A 44 -19.65 -5.89 7.87
CA ARG A 44 -19.90 -5.80 9.32
C ARG A 44 -18.94 -4.84 10.02
N LEU A 45 -17.66 -4.83 9.64
CA LEU A 45 -16.62 -4.05 10.29
C LEU A 45 -16.55 -2.60 9.79
N PHE A 46 -16.67 -2.42 8.48
CA PHE A 46 -16.40 -1.15 7.81
C PHE A 46 -17.66 -0.54 7.16
N GLY A 47 -18.79 -1.24 7.21
CA GLY A 47 -20.00 -0.86 6.49
C GLY A 47 -19.89 -1.15 4.98
N LYS A 48 -21.01 -1.00 4.27
CA LYS A 48 -21.08 -1.10 2.81
C LYS A 48 -20.63 0.21 2.15
N ILE A 49 -19.41 0.64 2.47
CA ILE A 49 -18.82 1.89 1.99
C ILE A 49 -17.77 1.56 0.94
N LEU A 50 -17.81 2.27 -0.19
CA LEU A 50 -16.76 2.22 -1.20
C LEU A 50 -15.98 3.53 -1.17
N TYR A 51 -14.72 3.46 -0.75
CA TYR A 51 -13.82 4.61 -0.76
C TYR A 51 -13.22 4.78 -2.16
N PHE A 52 -13.37 5.97 -2.72
CA PHE A 52 -12.69 6.37 -3.95
C PHE A 52 -11.48 7.21 -3.60
N HIS A 53 -10.30 6.74 -4.00
CA HIS A 53 -9.06 7.49 -3.87
C HIS A 53 -8.73 8.12 -5.23
N TYR A 54 -8.67 9.45 -5.28
CA TYR A 54 -8.13 10.17 -6.42
C TYR A 54 -6.72 10.65 -6.08
N THR A 55 -5.82 10.61 -7.05
CA THR A 55 -4.47 11.16 -6.89
C THR A 55 -4.58 12.69 -6.86
N GLY A 56 -4.77 13.24 -5.67
CA GLY A 56 -4.83 14.68 -5.44
C GLY A 56 -3.49 15.26 -5.02
N ASN A 57 -3.45 16.59 -4.84
CA ASN A 57 -2.26 17.32 -4.43
C ASN A 57 -2.05 17.36 -2.90
N ASN A 58 -2.83 16.58 -2.14
CA ASN A 58 -2.80 16.61 -0.68
C ASN A 58 -1.52 15.96 -0.11
N TYR A 59 -1.03 14.91 -0.78
CA TYR A 59 0.15 14.14 -0.38
C TYR A 59 1.05 13.82 -1.59
N PRO A 60 1.62 14.84 -2.25
CA PRO A 60 2.60 14.64 -3.32
C PRO A 60 3.75 13.77 -2.82
N ALA A 61 4.25 12.91 -3.71
CA ALA A 61 5.33 11.99 -3.41
C ALA A 61 6.68 12.56 -3.90
N LEU A 62 7.67 12.54 -3.01
CA LEU A 62 8.99 13.11 -3.18
C LEU A 62 10.02 11.99 -3.11
N SER A 63 10.94 11.97 -4.07
CA SER A 63 12.05 11.01 -4.09
C SER A 63 13.33 11.63 -3.55
N LEU A 64 13.81 11.12 -2.41
CA LEU A 64 15.04 11.55 -1.76
C LEU A 64 16.30 11.17 -2.55
N THR A 65 16.21 10.20 -3.45
CA THR A 65 17.31 9.80 -4.34
C THR A 65 17.11 10.30 -5.78
N GLY A 66 16.13 11.18 -6.00
CA GLY A 66 15.66 11.53 -7.35
C GLY A 66 15.23 10.28 -8.12
N GLU A 67 15.75 10.08 -9.32
CA GLU A 67 15.43 8.88 -10.14
C GLU A 67 16.37 7.70 -9.90
N LYS A 68 17.35 7.82 -8.99
CA LYS A 68 18.41 6.82 -8.80
C LYS A 68 17.97 5.72 -7.84
N CYS A 69 18.36 4.47 -8.14
CA CYS A 69 18.18 3.31 -7.27
C CYS A 69 19.25 2.27 -7.58
N GLU A 70 20.16 2.01 -6.64
CA GLU A 70 21.26 1.05 -6.81
C GLU A 70 20.76 -0.41 -6.89
N LEU A 71 19.61 -0.72 -6.27
CA LEU A 71 19.08 -2.08 -6.24
C LEU A 71 18.58 -2.59 -7.59
N MET A 72 18.08 -1.69 -8.46
CA MET A 72 17.55 -2.02 -9.80
C MET A 72 16.68 -3.29 -9.86
N CYS A 73 15.77 -3.44 -8.90
CA CYS A 73 14.98 -4.68 -8.76
C CYS A 73 14.18 -4.99 -10.03
N LYS A 74 13.95 -6.29 -10.31
CA LYS A 74 13.24 -6.75 -11.52
C LYS A 74 11.81 -6.19 -11.65
N HIS A 75 11.23 -5.71 -10.57
CA HIS A 75 9.87 -5.19 -10.51
C HIS A 75 9.75 -3.77 -11.09
N CYS A 76 10.47 -2.80 -10.54
CA CYS A 76 10.33 -1.40 -10.94
C CYS A 76 11.49 -0.86 -11.78
N LYS A 77 12.72 -1.35 -11.59
CA LYS A 77 13.94 -0.84 -12.25
C LYS A 77 14.06 0.69 -12.23
N ALA A 78 13.73 1.30 -11.09
CA ALA A 78 13.68 2.76 -10.87
C ALA A 78 12.61 3.55 -11.66
N GLU A 79 11.81 2.90 -12.50
CA GLU A 79 10.81 3.58 -13.35
C GLU A 79 9.74 4.32 -12.53
N LEU A 80 9.40 3.82 -11.34
CA LEU A 80 8.45 4.48 -10.44
C LEU A 80 8.97 5.84 -9.94
N LEU A 81 10.28 5.99 -9.78
CA LEU A 81 10.88 7.20 -9.22
C LEU A 81 10.79 8.40 -10.17
N LYS A 82 10.75 8.14 -11.48
CA LYS A 82 10.64 9.17 -12.54
C LYS A 82 9.33 9.97 -12.49
N ARG A 83 8.33 9.47 -11.78
CA ARG A 83 7.02 10.13 -11.60
C ARG A 83 6.95 10.97 -10.34
N LEU A 84 7.98 10.95 -9.51
CA LEU A 84 8.03 11.61 -8.21
C LEU A 84 8.75 12.95 -8.32
N ILE A 85 8.48 13.86 -7.39
CA ILE A 85 9.23 15.12 -7.29
C ILE A 85 10.64 14.79 -6.80
N PRO A 86 11.70 15.03 -7.59
CA PRO A 86 13.06 14.69 -7.17
C PRO A 86 13.56 15.71 -6.13
N ILE A 87 14.31 15.23 -5.14
CA ILE A 87 14.96 16.04 -4.12
C ILE A 87 16.47 15.75 -4.18
N GLN A 88 17.29 16.80 -4.26
CA GLN A 88 18.74 16.68 -4.41
C GLN A 88 19.51 16.89 -3.10
N ASN A 89 18.92 17.60 -2.13
CA ASN A 89 19.52 17.90 -0.83
C ASN A 89 18.48 18.34 0.21
N ASN A 90 18.93 18.48 1.46
CA ASN A 90 18.09 18.85 2.60
C ASN A 90 17.48 20.26 2.46
N GLU A 91 18.23 21.22 1.91
CA GLU A 91 17.73 22.58 1.70
C GLU A 91 16.62 22.62 0.66
N GLU A 92 16.75 21.85 -0.42
CA GLU A 92 15.70 21.68 -1.43
C GLU A 92 14.47 21.00 -0.86
N LEU A 93 14.63 19.96 -0.04
CA LEU A 93 13.51 19.30 0.64
C LEU A 93 12.65 20.30 1.41
N ILE A 94 13.30 21.14 2.24
CA ILE A 94 12.61 22.15 3.03
C ILE A 94 11.86 23.14 2.12
N LYS A 95 12.53 23.63 1.06
CA LYS A 95 11.92 24.56 0.10
C LYS A 95 10.71 23.95 -0.60
N VAL A 96 10.81 22.70 -1.05
CA VAL A 96 9.72 21.98 -1.72
C VAL A 96 8.56 21.79 -0.75
N CYS A 97 8.80 21.34 0.48
CA CYS A 97 7.74 21.19 1.48
C CYS A 97 7.00 22.51 1.77
N ILE A 98 7.73 23.62 1.96
CA ILE A 98 7.12 24.95 2.14
C ILE A 98 6.28 25.35 0.93
N ASN A 99 6.76 25.07 -0.29
CA ASN A 99 6.00 25.37 -1.50
C ASN A 99 4.74 24.50 -1.62
N LEU A 100 4.82 23.21 -1.29
CA LEU A 100 3.68 22.30 -1.31
C LEU A 100 2.61 22.72 -0.31
N GLU A 101 3.00 23.07 0.92
CA GLU A 101 2.09 23.60 1.95
C GLU A 101 1.36 24.85 1.44
N LYS A 102 2.09 25.82 0.86
CA LYS A 102 1.49 27.03 0.27
C LYS A 102 0.49 26.72 -0.86
N ASN A 103 0.66 25.60 -1.55
CA ASN A 103 -0.23 25.14 -2.61
C ASN A 103 -1.34 24.19 -2.12
N GLY A 104 -1.54 24.07 -0.81
CA GLY A 104 -2.64 23.33 -0.20
C GLY A 104 -2.34 21.85 0.04
N ALA A 105 -1.09 21.41 -0.06
CA ALA A 105 -0.72 20.08 0.40
C ALA A 105 -0.89 19.98 1.92
N ILE A 106 -1.41 18.83 2.39
CA ILE A 106 -1.59 18.53 3.82
C ILE A 106 -0.32 17.86 4.39
N GLY A 107 0.42 17.18 3.53
CA GLY A 107 1.71 16.59 3.84
C GLY A 107 2.42 16.15 2.56
N CYS A 108 3.46 15.34 2.71
CA CYS A 108 4.15 14.73 1.58
C CYS A 108 4.56 13.29 1.91
N LEU A 109 4.70 12.47 0.87
CA LEU A 109 5.22 11.10 0.98
C LEU A 109 6.71 11.13 0.64
N LEU A 110 7.56 10.93 1.65
CA LEU A 110 8.99 10.77 1.43
C LEU A 110 9.30 9.31 1.08
N THR A 111 9.93 9.12 -0.07
CA THR A 111 10.32 7.81 -0.57
C THR A 111 11.62 7.94 -1.38
N GLY A 112 12.07 6.86 -2.03
CA GLY A 112 13.29 6.88 -2.83
C GLY A 112 13.69 5.50 -3.31
N GLY A 113 14.74 5.49 -4.11
CA GLY A 113 15.48 4.28 -4.44
C GLY A 113 16.39 3.86 -3.29
N CYS A 114 16.96 2.66 -3.44
CA CYS A 114 18.04 2.21 -2.56
C CYS A 114 19.31 3.00 -2.89
N ASP A 115 19.93 3.56 -1.86
CA ASP A 115 21.25 4.19 -1.91
C ASP A 115 22.15 3.47 -0.90
N ILE A 116 23.29 2.97 -1.35
CA ILE A 116 24.25 2.23 -0.50
C ILE A 116 25.10 3.15 0.37
N ASN A 117 25.06 4.46 0.11
CA ASN A 117 25.83 5.48 0.82
C ASN A 117 24.95 6.41 1.69
N ALA A 118 23.67 6.06 1.88
CA ALA A 118 22.74 6.81 2.71
C ALA A 118 23.13 6.80 4.20
#